data_AF-A0A5N7K107-F1
#
_entry.id   AF-A0A5N7K107-F1
#
_cell.length_a   1.000
_cell.length_b   1.000
_cell.length_c   1.000
_cell.angle_alpha   90.00
_cell.angle_beta   90.00
_cell.angle_gamma   90.00
#
_symmetry.space_group_name_H-M   'P 1'
#
loop_
_entity.id
_entity.type
_entity.pdbx_description
1 polymer ?
#
loop_
_entity_poly.entity_id
_entity_poly.type
_entity_poly.pdbx_seq_one_letter_code
_entity_poly.pdbx_strand_id
1 'polypeptide(L)'
;MTGEAGPTRPSAQFKSWRVQLAVLEEASSRETRQMEPFTGEDEYGNPIIRMEMQDCGRGYTPNGKLPEHPKLNEKMNGAVVKFDRESKKPYTAFPVSKR
;
A
#
# COMPACT_ATOMS: atom_id res chain seq x y z
N MET A 1 -16.12 -9.58 -29.36
CA MET A 1 -15.42 -10.10 -28.18
C MET A 1 -15.80 -9.22 -27.00
N THR A 2 -16.82 -9.60 -26.23
CA THR A 2 -17.20 -8.88 -25.00
C THR A 2 -16.40 -9.46 -23.86
N GLY A 3 -15.30 -8.81 -23.50
CA GLY A 3 -14.56 -9.15 -22.28
C GLY A 3 -15.43 -8.79 -21.09
N GLU A 4 -15.72 -9.75 -20.22
CA GLU A 4 -16.42 -9.48 -18.96
C GLU A 4 -15.58 -8.52 -18.10
N ALA A 5 -16.23 -7.49 -17.55
CA ALA A 5 -15.58 -6.54 -16.66
C ALA A 5 -15.22 -7.23 -15.33
N GLY A 6 -13.93 -7.46 -15.10
CA GLY A 6 -13.43 -7.98 -13.82
C GLY A 6 -13.62 -7.00 -12.66
N PRO A 7 -13.37 -7.43 -11.42
CA PRO A 7 -13.56 -6.59 -10.23
C PRO A 7 -12.67 -5.33 -10.27
N THR A 8 -13.27 -4.16 -10.01
CA THR A 8 -12.57 -2.86 -9.99
C THR A 8 -11.65 -2.77 -8.77
N ARG A 9 -10.35 -2.59 -9.01
CA ARG A 9 -9.34 -2.47 -7.95
C ARG A 9 -8.84 -1.02 -7.83
N PRO A 10 -8.47 -0.57 -6.62
CA PRO A 10 -7.77 0.70 -6.48
C PRO A 10 -6.38 0.62 -7.13
N SER A 11 -5.89 1.76 -7.61
CA SER A 11 -4.53 1.92 -8.10
C SER A 11 -3.83 3.02 -7.30
N ALA A 12 -2.55 2.87 -7.02
CA ALA A 12 -1.80 3.82 -6.21
C ALA A 12 -0.33 3.86 -6.62
N GLN A 13 0.29 5.03 -6.52
CA GLN A 13 1.72 5.24 -6.77
C GLN A 13 2.29 6.23 -5.75
N PHE A 14 3.53 6.00 -5.34
CA PHE A 14 4.26 6.98 -4.53
C PHE A 14 4.52 8.25 -5.35
N LYS A 15 4.62 9.40 -4.68
CA LYS A 15 4.92 10.68 -5.36
C LYS A 15 6.33 10.71 -5.93
N SER A 16 7.25 9.96 -5.32
CA SER A 16 8.63 9.86 -5.80
C SER A 16 9.27 8.56 -5.31
N TRP A 17 10.35 8.17 -5.98
CA TRP A 17 11.19 7.06 -5.57
C TRP A 17 11.80 7.26 -4.18
N ARG A 18 12.06 8.52 -3.78
CA ARG A 18 12.63 8.85 -2.45
C ARG A 18 11.65 8.51 -1.34
N VAL A 19 10.36 8.78 -1.55
CA VAL A 19 9.31 8.43 -0.59
C VAL A 19 9.18 6.92 -0.50
N GLN A 20 9.19 6.22 -1.64
CA GLN A 20 9.18 4.76 -1.65
C GLN A 20 10.37 4.16 -0.88
N LEU A 21 11.57 4.69 -1.08
CA LEU A 21 12.76 4.24 -0.36
C LEU A 21 12.63 4.47 1.15
N ALA A 22 12.18 5.66 1.57
CA ALA A 22 11.96 5.97 2.98
C ALA A 22 10.95 5.03 3.65
N VAL A 23 9.88 4.65 2.94
CA VAL A 23 8.90 3.65 3.42
C VAL A 23 9.57 2.28 3.63
N LEU A 24 10.39 1.85 2.68
CA LEU A 24 11.08 0.55 2.77
C LEU A 24 12.13 0.54 3.89
N GLU A 25 12.89 1.62 4.05
CA GLU A 25 13.86 1.78 5.13
C GLU A 25 13.19 1.76 6.51
N GLU A 26 12.11 2.51 6.69
CA GLU A 26 11.34 2.51 7.94
C GLU A 26 10.81 1.11 8.23
N ALA A 27 10.29 0.41 7.22
CA ALA A 27 9.78 -0.95 7.36
C ALA A 27 10.87 -1.96 7.75
N SER A 28 12.04 -1.92 7.10
CA SER A 28 13.16 -2.82 7.38
C SER A 28 13.89 -2.50 8.70
N SER A 29 13.82 -1.26 9.19
CA SER A 29 14.49 -0.86 10.43
C SER A 29 13.79 -1.30 11.73
N ARG A 30 12.56 -1.81 11.66
CA ARG A 30 11.77 -2.14 12.86
C ARG A 30 12.44 -3.21 13.72
N GLU A 31 12.98 -4.25 13.09
CA GLU A 31 13.67 -5.34 13.78
C GLU A 31 14.92 -4.84 14.52
N THR A 32 15.72 -3.99 13.87
CA THR A 32 16.92 -3.43 14.48
C THR A 32 16.60 -2.48 15.62
N ARG A 33 15.40 -1.88 15.60
CA ARG A 33 14.86 -1.00 16.66
C ARG A 33 14.11 -1.75 17.76
N GLN A 34 14.14 -3.09 17.79
CA GLN A 34 13.41 -3.92 18.76
C GLN A 34 11.89 -3.62 18.79
N MET A 35 11.33 -3.24 17.65
CA MET A 35 9.88 -3.04 17.49
C MET A 35 9.24 -4.32 16.95
N GLU A 36 7.92 -4.42 17.11
CA GLU A 36 7.14 -5.47 16.45
C GLU A 36 7.42 -5.45 14.93
N PRO A 37 7.87 -6.59 14.35
CA PRO A 37 8.35 -6.64 12.97
C PRO A 37 7.21 -6.42 11.96
N PHE A 38 5.97 -6.74 12.33
CA PHE A 38 4.80 -6.58 11.48
C PHE A 38 3.67 -5.91 12.25
N THR A 39 2.80 -5.18 11.55
CA THR A 39 1.62 -4.54 12.15
C THR A 39 0.34 -5.32 11.89
N GLY A 40 0.42 -6.44 11.15
CA GLY A 40 -0.71 -7.29 10.82
C GLY A 40 -0.44 -8.16 9.60
N GLU A 41 -1.51 -8.69 9.01
CA GLU A 41 -1.48 -9.54 7.82
C GLU A 41 -2.45 -9.02 6.74
N ASP A 42 -2.20 -9.37 5.48
CA ASP A 42 -3.16 -9.14 4.39
C ASP A 42 -4.20 -10.28 4.28
N GLU A 43 -5.12 -10.17 3.33
CA GLU A 43 -6.20 -11.16 3.10
C GLU A 43 -5.70 -12.57 2.74
N TYR A 44 -4.42 -12.71 2.39
CA TYR A 44 -3.77 -13.98 2.06
C TYR A 44 -2.85 -14.48 3.19
N GLY A 45 -2.83 -13.81 4.35
CA GLY A 45 -1.96 -14.15 5.47
C GLY A 45 -0.49 -13.75 5.27
N ASN A 46 -0.19 -12.86 4.31
CA ASN A 46 1.15 -12.32 4.18
C ASN A 46 1.38 -11.24 5.24
N PRO A 47 2.53 -11.23 5.95
CA PRO A 47 2.82 -10.18 6.90
C PRO A 47 2.89 -8.81 6.23
N ILE A 48 2.39 -7.79 6.92
CA ILE A 48 2.41 -6.41 6.44
C ILE A 48 2.89 -5.45 7.52
N ILE A 49 3.49 -4.35 7.08
CA ILE A 49 3.67 -3.15 7.87
C ILE A 49 2.76 -2.06 7.29
N ARG A 50 1.89 -1.51 8.13
CA ARG A 50 1.11 -0.29 7.88
C ARG A 50 1.74 0.85 8.67
N MET A 51 1.97 1.96 8.00
CA MET A 51 2.55 3.15 8.63
C MET A 51 1.85 4.42 8.15
N GLU A 52 1.88 5.45 9.00
CA GLU A 52 1.46 6.78 8.61
C GLU A 52 2.61 7.48 7.88
N MET A 53 2.32 8.04 6.71
CA MET A 53 3.27 8.85 5.96
C MET A 53 2.50 9.91 5.18
N GLN A 54 2.59 11.14 5.64
CA GLN A 54 1.82 12.25 5.08
C GLN A 54 2.21 12.50 3.63
N ASP A 55 1.20 12.72 2.80
CA ASP A 55 1.34 13.10 1.40
C ASP A 55 2.26 12.19 0.57
N CYS A 56 2.34 10.91 0.93
CA CYS A 56 3.31 9.96 0.39
C CYS A 56 3.01 9.51 -1.05
N GLY A 57 1.75 9.61 -1.47
CA GLY A 57 1.31 9.08 -2.75
C GLY A 57 -0.02 9.63 -3.23
N ARG A 58 -0.41 9.12 -4.39
CA ARG A 58 -1.70 9.39 -5.01
C ARG A 58 -2.25 8.14 -5.67
N GLY A 59 -3.55 8.12 -5.93
CA GLY A 59 -4.18 6.98 -6.56
C GLY A 59 -5.67 7.14 -6.80
N TYR A 60 -6.26 6.15 -7.46
CA TYR A 60 -7.69 6.09 -7.75
C TYR A 60 -8.36 5.03 -6.88
N THR A 61 -9.47 5.40 -6.25
CA THR A 61 -10.32 4.47 -5.50
C THR A 61 -11.61 4.22 -6.28
N PRO A 62 -12.10 2.97 -6.38
CA PRO A 62 -13.38 2.66 -7.01
C PRO A 62 -14.51 3.49 -6.41
N ASN A 63 -15.43 3.94 -7.26
CA ASN A 63 -16.59 4.71 -6.85
C ASN A 63 -17.84 3.83 -6.93
N GLY A 64 -18.31 3.33 -5.79
CA GLY A 64 -19.45 2.41 -5.76
C GLY A 64 -20.77 2.98 -6.30
N LYS A 65 -20.91 4.32 -6.38
CA LYS A 65 -22.09 4.97 -6.97
C LYS A 65 -21.96 5.21 -8.49
N LEU A 66 -20.74 5.38 -8.98
CA LEU A 66 -20.44 5.67 -10.38
C LEU A 66 -19.19 4.87 -10.80
N PRO A 67 -19.35 3.59 -11.17
CA PRO A 67 -18.22 2.70 -11.44
C PRO A 67 -17.27 3.20 -12.54
N GLU A 68 -17.80 3.93 -13.53
CA GLU A 68 -17.04 4.53 -14.64
C GLU A 68 -16.23 5.78 -14.21
N HIS A 69 -16.51 6.34 -13.03
CA HIS A 69 -15.89 7.58 -12.53
C HIS A 69 -15.14 7.32 -11.20
N PRO A 70 -13.94 6.73 -11.26
CA PRO A 70 -13.14 6.49 -10.06
C PRO A 70 -12.72 7.82 -9.39
N LYS A 71 -12.54 7.80 -8.07
CA LYS A 71 -12.18 8.99 -7.29
C LYS A 71 -10.66 9.09 -7.19
N LEU A 72 -10.10 10.17 -7.72
CA LEU A 72 -8.70 10.52 -7.53
C LEU A 72 -8.46 11.03 -6.11
N ASN A 73 -7.48 10.46 -5.43
CA ASN A 73 -6.91 10.95 -4.19
C ASN A 73 -5.46 11.39 -4.45
N GLU A 74 -5.22 12.70 -4.45
CA GLU A 74 -3.90 13.31 -4.66
C GLU A 74 -2.98 13.26 -3.41
N LYS A 75 -3.56 12.95 -2.23
CA LYS A 75 -2.88 13.03 -0.93
C LYS A 75 -3.17 11.80 -0.08
N MET A 76 -2.51 10.69 -0.41
CA MET A 76 -2.51 9.49 0.43
C MET A 76 -1.56 9.68 1.62
N ASN A 77 -2.07 9.43 2.84
CA ASN A 77 -1.38 9.71 4.10
C ASN A 77 -0.95 8.46 4.87
N GLY A 78 -0.88 7.31 4.19
CA GLY A 78 -0.38 6.07 4.76
C GLY A 78 0.33 5.23 3.71
N ALA A 79 1.15 4.30 4.16
CA ALA A 79 1.83 3.34 3.30
C ALA A 79 1.70 1.92 3.87
N VAL A 80 1.70 0.94 2.97
CA VAL A 80 1.73 -0.48 3.31
C VAL A 80 2.92 -1.12 2.62
N VAL A 81 3.68 -1.92 3.35
CA VAL A 81 4.72 -2.81 2.83
C VAL A 81 4.27 -4.24 3.08
N LYS A 82 4.32 -5.08 2.04
CA LYS A 82 4.03 -6.51 2.15
C LYS A 82 5.31 -7.33 2.12
N PHE A 83 5.30 -8.38 2.91
CA PHE A 83 6.42 -9.28 3.09
C PHE A 83 6.04 -10.68 2.66
N ASP A 84 6.98 -11.37 2.06
CA ASP A 84 6.83 -12.78 1.74
C ASP A 84 6.69 -13.59 3.04
N ARG A 85 5.80 -14.59 3.03
CA ARG A 85 5.43 -15.31 4.25
C ARG A 85 6.58 -16.15 4.80
N GLU A 86 7.42 -16.71 3.94
CA GLU A 86 8.52 -17.59 4.33
C GLU A 86 9.82 -16.81 4.55
N SER A 87 10.28 -16.09 3.53
CA SER A 87 11.56 -15.38 3.55
C SER A 87 11.54 -14.09 4.38
N LYS A 88 10.35 -13.58 4.72
CA LYS A 88 10.15 -12.29 5.41
C LYS A 88 10.79 -11.10 4.67
N LYS A 89 11.05 -11.22 3.37
CA LYS A 89 11.58 -10.14 2.54
C LYS A 89 10.44 -9.29 1.97
N PRO A 90 10.60 -7.95 1.92
CA PRO A 90 9.60 -7.09 1.29
C PRO A 90 9.58 -7.36 -0.22
N TYR A 91 8.38 -7.54 -0.80
CA TYR A 91 8.22 -7.73 -2.24
C TYR A 91 7.39 -6.63 -2.90
N THR A 92 6.63 -5.85 -2.13
CA THR A 92 5.91 -4.68 -2.64
C THR A 92 5.64 -3.65 -1.55
N ALA A 93 5.56 -2.38 -1.95
CA ALA A 93 5.13 -1.27 -1.11
C ALA A 93 4.23 -0.35 -1.92
N PHE A 94 3.20 0.21 -1.29
CA PHE A 94 2.28 1.13 -1.95
C PHE A 94 1.64 2.11 -0.96
N PRO A 95 1.31 3.33 -1.41
CA PRO A 95 0.56 4.27 -0.60
C PRO A 95 -0.91 3.86 -0.50
N VAL A 96 -1.54 4.25 0.60
CA VAL A 96 -2.95 3.99 0.90
C VAL A 96 -3.61 5.25 1.44
N SER A 97 -4.88 5.44 1.14
CA SER A 97 -5.69 6.42 1.84
C SER A 97 -5.81 6.02 3.32
N LYS A 98 -5.65 6.98 4.23
CA LYS A 98 -6.04 6.78 5.63
C LYS A 98 -7.53 6.44 5.63
N ARG A 99 -7.90 5.34 6.29
CA ARG A 99 -9.29 4.88 6.38
C ARG A 99 -10.06 5.75 7.36
#